data_AF-A0A1J0ERA9-F1
#
_entry.id   AF-A0A1J0ERA9-F1
#
_cell.length_a   1.000
_cell.length_b   1.000
_cell.length_c   1.000
_cell.angle_alpha   90.00
_cell.angle_beta   90.00
_cell.angle_gamma   90.00
#
_symmetry.space_group_name_H-M   'P 1'
#
loop_
_entity.id
_entity.type
_entity.pdbx_description
1 polymer ?
#
loop_
_entity_poly.entity_id
_entity_poly.type
_entity_poly.pdbx_seq_one_letter_code
_entity_poly.pdbx_strand_id
1 'polypeptide(L)'
;MFAILGTIEFTVAGGISGMEQTGSADWAEHARIQGKPLLEWIGEGLDEINLTIELHPLLGDPEARLRSLRLAKSQHEPLAFVMGSGEYLGPYVITHISNAIRRATSVGQVVASTVQVSLREYTGAFTRKVIRPGLLNPALSGTASGLGSPGLISRLTPSPSTTQLVIGHAKSASNVLSAGKNLYETVKSGNASTILGQVPQLLGVTARAIEPLQGLTSAAGLLNDGADLSRLGEDVLGSVMGARSSLNPVDLGNIVDRFSASHQYLGQAITTMDSASKRLSGLAADVLTRRA
;
A
#
# COMPACT_ATOMS: atom_id res chain seq x y z
N MET A 1 -0.73 -13.01 -9.30
CA MET A 1 -2.10 -12.54 -9.00
C MET A 1 -2.42 -11.37 -9.93
N PHE A 2 -3.63 -11.29 -10.51
CA PHE A 2 -4.06 -10.23 -11.44
C PHE A 2 -4.95 -9.18 -10.76
N ALA A 3 -5.91 -9.60 -9.94
CA ALA A 3 -6.77 -8.70 -9.16
C ALA A 3 -7.48 -9.45 -8.02
N ILE A 4 -8.11 -8.74 -7.11
CA ILE A 4 -8.99 -9.23 -6.04
C ILE A 4 -10.23 -8.35 -6.01
N LEU A 5 -11.42 -8.95 -5.98
CA LEU A 5 -12.69 -8.26 -5.72
C LEU A 5 -13.25 -8.74 -4.37
N GLY A 6 -13.09 -7.93 -3.33
CA GLY A 6 -13.42 -8.32 -1.96
C GLY A 6 -12.52 -9.46 -1.46
N THR A 7 -13.06 -10.68 -1.42
CA THR A 7 -12.34 -11.92 -1.07
C THR A 7 -11.98 -12.77 -2.30
N ILE A 8 -12.48 -12.40 -3.49
CA ILE A 8 -12.40 -13.23 -4.70
C ILE A 8 -11.11 -12.89 -5.45
N GLU A 9 -10.18 -13.84 -5.49
CA GLU A 9 -8.90 -13.66 -6.19
C GLU A 9 -8.98 -14.04 -7.67
N PHE A 10 -8.37 -13.22 -8.52
CA PHE A 10 -8.14 -13.46 -9.93
C PHE A 10 -6.63 -13.53 -10.17
N THR A 11 -6.14 -14.58 -10.83
CA THR A 11 -4.72 -14.77 -11.13
C THR A 11 -4.43 -14.61 -12.63
N VAL A 12 -3.25 -14.09 -12.99
CA VAL A 12 -2.85 -13.85 -14.40
C VAL A 12 -2.72 -15.17 -15.17
N ALA A 13 -2.15 -16.20 -14.53
CA ALA A 13 -2.19 -17.56 -15.05
C ALA A 13 -3.61 -18.16 -15.07
N GLY A 14 -4.59 -17.48 -14.47
CA GLY A 14 -5.90 -17.97 -14.02
C GLY A 14 -7.12 -17.42 -14.74
N GLY A 15 -6.96 -16.77 -15.90
CA GLY A 15 -8.04 -16.61 -16.87
C GLY A 15 -8.62 -15.21 -17.06
N ILE A 16 -8.07 -14.11 -16.56
CA ILE A 16 -8.53 -12.81 -17.11
C ILE A 16 -7.97 -12.65 -18.52
N SER A 17 -8.84 -12.76 -19.52
CA SER A 17 -8.49 -12.60 -20.93
C SER A 17 -8.62 -11.15 -21.40
N GLY A 18 -9.29 -10.29 -20.62
CA GLY A 18 -9.44 -8.87 -20.93
C GLY A 18 -10.06 -8.09 -19.79
N MET A 19 -9.62 -6.85 -19.63
CA MET A 19 -10.20 -5.86 -18.73
C MET A 19 -10.36 -4.56 -19.51
N GLU A 20 -11.57 -4.00 -19.47
CA GLU A 20 -11.89 -2.71 -20.04
C GLU A 20 -12.37 -1.79 -18.91
N GLN A 21 -11.84 -0.57 -18.89
CA GLN A 21 -12.22 0.46 -17.93
C GLN A 21 -12.75 1.67 -18.71
N THR A 22 -13.92 2.15 -18.31
CA THR A 22 -14.60 3.28 -18.95
C THR A 22 -14.93 4.30 -17.86
N GLY A 23 -14.57 5.56 -18.11
CA GLY A 23 -14.97 6.69 -17.29
C GLY A 23 -15.80 7.67 -18.13
N SER A 24 -16.68 8.42 -17.49
CA SER A 24 -17.52 9.41 -18.17
C SER A 24 -17.59 10.68 -17.33
N ALA A 25 -17.85 11.81 -17.98
CA ALA A 25 -18.07 13.09 -17.32
C ALA A 25 -19.31 13.76 -17.91
N ASP A 26 -20.11 14.37 -17.05
CA ASP A 26 -21.35 15.03 -17.42
C ASP A 26 -21.11 16.51 -17.74
N TRP A 27 -21.54 16.92 -18.93
CA TRP A 27 -21.43 18.29 -19.42
C TRP A 27 -22.80 18.83 -19.81
N ALA A 28 -23.17 20.00 -19.27
CA ALA A 28 -24.35 20.75 -19.67
C ALA A 28 -24.01 21.57 -20.92
N GLU A 29 -24.93 21.58 -21.89
CA GLU A 29 -24.81 22.45 -23.07
C GLU A 29 -25.61 23.74 -22.90
N HIS A 30 -24.94 24.88 -23.04
CA HIS A 30 -25.55 26.20 -23.02
C HIS A 30 -25.56 26.80 -24.43
N ALA A 31 -26.73 26.84 -25.05
CA ALA A 31 -26.93 27.40 -26.38
C ALA A 31 -26.65 28.91 -26.40
N ARG A 32 -25.99 29.40 -27.48
CA ARG A 32 -25.64 30.82 -27.65
C ARG A 32 -26.24 31.35 -28.94
N ILE A 33 -26.72 32.60 -28.91
CA ILE A 33 -27.24 33.27 -30.11
C ILE A 33 -26.10 33.42 -31.12
N GLN A 34 -26.28 32.82 -32.32
CA GLN A 34 -25.33 32.88 -33.44
C GLN A 34 -23.90 32.40 -33.12
N GLY A 35 -23.74 31.47 -32.17
CA GLY A 35 -22.45 30.88 -31.80
C GLY A 35 -22.53 29.39 -31.51
N LYS A 36 -21.37 28.73 -31.37
CA LYS A 36 -21.32 27.34 -30.91
C LYS A 36 -21.79 27.26 -29.44
N PRO A 37 -22.53 26.21 -29.04
CA PRO A 37 -22.88 25.97 -27.64
C PRO A 37 -21.64 25.93 -26.75
N LEU A 38 -21.78 26.43 -25.52
CA LEU A 38 -20.75 26.33 -24.49
C LEU A 38 -21.02 25.08 -23.65
N LEU A 39 -19.97 24.32 -23.33
CA LEU A 39 -20.08 23.18 -22.41
C LEU A 39 -19.68 23.61 -21.00
N GLU A 40 -20.51 23.27 -20.01
CA GLU A 40 -20.23 23.47 -18.60
C GLU A 40 -20.17 22.11 -17.88
N TRP A 41 -19.08 21.87 -17.14
CA TRP A 41 -18.89 20.61 -16.43
C TRP A 41 -19.82 20.55 -15.21
N ILE A 42 -20.60 19.47 -15.12
CA ILE A 42 -21.57 19.24 -14.05
C ILE A 42 -21.00 18.31 -12.98
N GLY A 43 -20.20 17.34 -13.39
CA GLY A 43 -19.66 16.31 -12.51
C GLY A 43 -19.04 15.16 -13.28
N GLU A 44 -18.40 14.26 -12.54
CA GLU A 44 -17.96 12.98 -13.09
C GLU A 44 -19.13 11.99 -13.06
N GLY A 45 -19.21 11.18 -14.12
CA GLY A 45 -19.99 9.96 -14.12
C GLY A 45 -19.29 8.86 -13.32
N LEU A 46 -19.97 7.72 -13.17
CA LEU A 46 -19.40 6.58 -12.44
C LEU A 46 -18.47 5.78 -13.34
N ASP A 47 -17.33 5.35 -12.79
CA ASP A 47 -16.43 4.45 -13.50
C ASP A 47 -17.05 3.05 -13.66
N GLU A 48 -16.83 2.46 -14.84
CA GLU A 48 -17.27 1.12 -15.19
C GLU A 48 -16.06 0.24 -15.51
N ILE A 49 -16.10 -1.01 -15.03
CA ILE A 49 -15.08 -2.00 -15.34
C ILE A 49 -15.75 -3.27 -15.86
N ASN A 50 -15.37 -3.68 -17.07
CA ASN A 50 -15.81 -4.93 -17.67
C ASN A 50 -14.65 -5.93 -17.67
N LEU A 51 -14.85 -7.06 -16.98
CA LEU A 51 -13.89 -8.14 -16.87
C LEU A 51 -14.34 -9.33 -17.71
N THR A 52 -13.44 -9.87 -18.53
CA THR A 52 -13.62 -11.17 -19.20
C THR A 52 -12.73 -12.20 -18.53
N ILE A 53 -13.36 -13.21 -17.93
CA ILE A 53 -12.72 -14.23 -17.09
C ILE A 53 -12.98 -15.62 -17.67
N GLU A 54 -11.93 -16.34 -18.04
CA GLU A 54 -11.93 -17.75 -18.36
C GLU A 54 -11.80 -18.58 -17.09
N LEU A 55 -12.74 -19.51 -16.92
CA LEU A 55 -12.74 -20.50 -15.86
C LEU A 55 -12.28 -21.83 -16.45
N HIS A 56 -11.27 -22.44 -15.83
CA HIS A 56 -10.72 -23.72 -16.25
C HIS A 56 -10.23 -24.52 -15.02
N PRO A 57 -10.34 -25.88 -15.00
CA PRO A 57 -10.08 -26.66 -13.79
C PRO A 57 -8.61 -26.62 -13.34
N LEU A 58 -7.68 -26.42 -14.29
CA LEU A 58 -6.25 -26.22 -13.98
C LEU A 58 -6.00 -24.95 -13.14
N LEU A 59 -6.96 -24.04 -13.07
CA LEU A 59 -6.85 -22.72 -12.45
C LEU A 59 -7.68 -22.63 -11.16
N GLY A 60 -8.23 -23.75 -10.70
CA GLY A 60 -9.19 -23.86 -9.60
C GLY A 60 -10.55 -24.36 -10.07
N ASP A 61 -11.46 -24.61 -9.12
CA ASP A 61 -12.81 -25.10 -9.43
C ASP A 61 -13.67 -24.01 -10.11
N PRO A 62 -14.06 -24.20 -11.40
CA PRO A 62 -14.90 -23.26 -12.14
C PRO A 62 -16.25 -23.02 -11.46
N GLU A 63 -16.87 -24.06 -10.92
CA GLU A 63 -18.23 -23.97 -10.39
C GLU A 63 -18.25 -23.20 -9.08
N ALA A 64 -17.30 -23.50 -8.18
CA ALA A 64 -17.12 -22.74 -6.94
C ALA A 64 -16.88 -21.25 -7.22
N ARG A 65 -15.99 -20.90 -8.17
CA ARG A 65 -15.70 -19.49 -8.46
C ARG A 65 -16.90 -18.76 -9.03
N LEU A 66 -17.62 -19.39 -9.96
CA LEU A 66 -18.87 -18.82 -10.50
C LEU A 66 -19.92 -18.62 -9.40
N ARG A 67 -20.03 -19.57 -8.47
CA ARG A 67 -20.94 -19.48 -7.31
C ARG A 67 -20.54 -18.32 -6.39
N SER A 68 -19.26 -18.13 -6.12
CA SER A 68 -18.76 -17.00 -5.33
C SER A 68 -19.08 -15.64 -5.96
N LEU A 69 -18.92 -15.50 -7.28
CA LEU A 69 -19.28 -14.27 -8.00
C LEU A 69 -20.79 -13.99 -7.91
N ARG A 70 -21.62 -15.02 -8.10
CA ARG A 70 -23.08 -14.90 -7.98
C ARG A 70 -23.50 -14.53 -6.56
N LEU A 71 -22.88 -15.13 -5.55
CA LEU A 71 -23.13 -14.82 -4.14
C LEU A 71 -22.76 -13.37 -3.84
N ALA A 72 -21.57 -12.94 -4.23
CA ALA A 72 -21.10 -11.57 -4.06
C ALA A 72 -22.03 -10.54 -4.73
N LYS A 73 -22.53 -10.85 -5.94
CA LYS A 73 -23.55 -10.03 -6.59
C LYS A 73 -24.85 -9.96 -5.76
N SER A 74 -25.34 -11.09 -5.26
CA SER A 74 -26.60 -11.17 -4.51
C SER A 74 -26.57 -10.50 -3.13
N GLN A 75 -25.38 -10.26 -2.58
CA GLN A 75 -25.21 -9.56 -1.30
C GLN A 75 -25.49 -8.06 -1.42
N HIS A 76 -25.48 -7.50 -2.64
CA HIS A 76 -25.68 -6.07 -2.89
C HIS A 76 -24.71 -5.16 -2.11
N GLU A 77 -23.56 -5.69 -1.71
CA GLU A 77 -22.52 -4.94 -0.99
C GLU A 77 -21.43 -4.47 -1.97
N PRO A 78 -20.91 -3.24 -1.79
CA PRO A 78 -19.71 -2.81 -2.50
C PRO A 78 -18.50 -3.64 -2.08
N LEU A 79 -17.64 -3.96 -3.05
CA LEU A 79 -16.46 -4.79 -2.87
C LEU A 79 -15.22 -3.99 -3.26
N ALA A 80 -14.15 -4.11 -2.47
CA ALA A 80 -12.88 -3.49 -2.80
C ALA A 80 -12.26 -4.19 -4.03
N PHE A 81 -12.01 -3.45 -5.10
CA PHE A 81 -11.30 -3.94 -6.28
C PHE A 81 -9.82 -3.55 -6.19
N VAL A 82 -8.94 -4.54 -6.16
CA VAL A 82 -7.49 -4.37 -5.96
C VAL A 82 -6.78 -5.13 -7.07
N MET A 83 -5.92 -4.47 -7.84
CA MET A 83 -5.10 -5.13 -8.84
C MET A 83 -4.00 -5.98 -8.18
N GLY A 84 -3.47 -6.94 -8.94
CA GLY A 84 -2.41 -7.86 -8.53
C GLY A 84 -1.08 -7.15 -8.27
N SER A 85 -0.90 -5.96 -8.82
CA SER A 85 0.16 -5.00 -8.50
C SER A 85 0.06 -4.43 -7.07
N GLY A 86 -1.10 -4.61 -6.42
CA GLY A 86 -1.43 -3.97 -5.15
C GLY A 86 -2.14 -2.63 -5.30
N GLU A 87 -2.32 -2.12 -6.52
CA GLU A 87 -3.08 -0.91 -6.79
C GLU A 87 -4.55 -1.08 -6.40
N TYR A 88 -5.07 -0.18 -5.58
CA TYR A 88 -6.47 -0.19 -5.17
C TYR A 88 -7.28 0.72 -6.10
N LEU A 89 -8.20 0.13 -6.86
CA LEU A 89 -9.02 0.86 -7.84
C LEU A 89 -10.31 1.44 -7.25
N GLY A 90 -10.67 1.04 -6.03
CA GLY A 90 -11.85 1.58 -5.34
C GLY A 90 -12.91 0.53 -5.01
N PRO A 91 -14.03 0.96 -4.41
CA PRO A 91 -15.20 0.12 -4.19
C PRO A 91 -16.08 0.02 -5.44
N TYR A 92 -16.43 -1.21 -5.81
CA TYR A 92 -17.27 -1.51 -6.97
C TYR A 92 -18.41 -2.46 -6.58
N VAL A 93 -19.55 -2.30 -7.25
CA VAL A 93 -20.67 -3.24 -7.17
C VAL A 93 -20.76 -4.06 -8.45
N ILE A 94 -21.13 -5.33 -8.32
CA ILE A 94 -21.37 -6.19 -9.48
C ILE A 94 -22.76 -5.92 -10.04
N THR A 95 -22.84 -5.27 -11.19
CA THR A 95 -24.12 -4.97 -11.85
C THR A 95 -24.57 -6.13 -12.74
N HIS A 96 -23.62 -6.77 -13.44
CA HIS A 96 -23.90 -7.83 -14.38
C HIS A 96 -22.91 -8.99 -14.27
N ILE A 97 -23.41 -10.21 -14.45
CA ILE A 97 -22.61 -11.42 -14.62
C ILE A 97 -23.28 -12.22 -15.74
N SER A 98 -22.54 -12.52 -16.80
CA SER A 98 -22.91 -13.52 -17.80
C SER A 98 -21.89 -14.66 -17.81
N ASN A 99 -22.35 -15.85 -18.18
CA ASN A 99 -21.51 -17.04 -18.22
C ASN A 99 -21.83 -17.85 -19.48
N ALA A 100 -20.82 -18.06 -20.32
CA ALA A 100 -20.87 -18.88 -21.51
C ALA A 100 -20.07 -20.17 -21.28
N ILE A 101 -20.75 -21.29 -21.10
CA ILE A 101 -20.12 -22.60 -20.91
C ILE A 101 -19.41 -23.00 -22.22
N ARG A 102 -18.12 -23.29 -22.14
CA ARG A 102 -17.30 -23.77 -23.27
C ARG A 102 -17.19 -25.28 -23.28
N ARG A 103 -17.10 -25.89 -22.10
CA ARG A 103 -17.03 -27.34 -21.93
C ARG A 103 -17.78 -27.76 -20.68
N ALA A 104 -18.54 -28.84 -20.80
CA ALA A 104 -19.23 -29.48 -19.69
C ALA A 104 -18.90 -30.98 -19.65
N THR A 105 -19.09 -31.61 -18.50
CA THR A 105 -19.07 -33.08 -18.38
C THR A 105 -20.32 -33.69 -19.00
N SER A 106 -20.33 -35.03 -19.14
CA SER A 106 -21.52 -35.78 -19.58
C SER A 106 -22.74 -35.62 -18.66
N VAL A 107 -22.54 -35.17 -17.42
CA VAL A 107 -23.59 -34.91 -16.43
C VAL A 107 -23.94 -33.41 -16.36
N GLY A 108 -23.38 -32.58 -17.26
CA GLY A 108 -23.70 -31.15 -17.37
C GLY A 108 -22.95 -30.23 -16.39
N GLN A 109 -21.95 -30.74 -15.66
CA GLN A 109 -21.12 -29.90 -14.79
C GLN A 109 -20.18 -29.03 -15.62
N VAL A 110 -19.99 -27.77 -15.23
CA VAL A 110 -19.14 -26.82 -15.95
C VAL A 110 -17.67 -27.19 -15.75
N VAL A 111 -17.01 -27.56 -16.85
CA VAL A 111 -15.57 -27.85 -16.87
C VAL A 111 -14.80 -26.60 -17.27
N ALA A 112 -15.27 -25.87 -18.28
CA ALA A 112 -14.66 -24.60 -18.68
C ALA A 112 -15.72 -23.63 -19.15
N SER A 113 -15.56 -22.35 -18.83
CA SER A 113 -16.49 -21.31 -19.27
C SER A 113 -15.83 -19.95 -19.37
N THR A 114 -16.43 -19.05 -20.15
CA THR A 114 -16.06 -17.63 -20.18
C THR A 114 -17.14 -16.85 -19.43
N VAL A 115 -16.74 -16.09 -18.42
CA VAL A 115 -17.60 -15.27 -17.58
C VAL A 115 -17.28 -13.80 -17.84
N GLN A 116 -18.30 -13.00 -18.10
CA GLN A 116 -18.18 -11.56 -18.20
C GLN A 116 -18.80 -10.93 -16.95
N VAL A 117 -18.05 -10.07 -16.28
CA VAL A 117 -18.48 -9.37 -15.07
C VAL A 117 -18.41 -7.88 -15.33
N SER A 118 -19.54 -7.21 -15.21
CA SER A 118 -19.60 -5.74 -15.25
C SER A 118 -19.67 -5.20 -13.84
N LEU A 119 -18.78 -4.28 -13.55
CA LEU A 119 -18.64 -3.58 -12.29
C LEU A 119 -18.94 -2.12 -12.51
N ARG A 120 -19.59 -1.49 -11.53
CA ARG A 120 -19.79 -0.04 -11.50
C ARG A 120 -19.31 0.53 -10.19
N GLU A 121 -18.68 1.69 -10.26
CA GLU A 121 -18.15 2.39 -9.10
C GLU A 121 -19.24 2.68 -8.08
N TYR A 122 -18.87 2.57 -6.80
CA TYR A 122 -19.74 2.91 -5.68
C TYR A 122 -19.18 4.10 -4.90
N THR A 123 -19.86 5.25 -4.98
CA THR A 123 -19.40 6.51 -4.35
C THR A 123 -19.94 6.72 -2.92
N GLY A 124 -20.69 5.76 -2.39
CA GLY A 124 -21.23 5.83 -1.02
C GLY A 124 -20.19 5.48 0.05
N ALA A 125 -20.61 5.53 1.32
CA ALA A 125 -19.76 5.16 2.44
C ALA A 125 -19.31 3.69 2.33
N PHE A 126 -18.00 3.46 2.32
CA PHE A 126 -17.40 2.13 2.21
C PHE A 126 -16.23 1.97 3.17
N THR A 127 -16.25 0.90 3.97
CA THR A 127 -15.13 0.51 4.82
C THR A 127 -14.51 -0.77 4.28
N ARG A 128 -13.27 -0.67 3.79
CA ARG A 128 -12.52 -1.81 3.28
C ARG A 128 -12.20 -2.79 4.41
N LYS A 129 -12.78 -3.98 4.35
CA LYS A 129 -12.40 -5.12 5.21
C LYS A 129 -11.04 -5.65 4.73
N VAL A 130 -9.98 -5.37 5.47
CA VAL A 130 -8.62 -5.85 5.13
C VAL A 130 -8.45 -7.27 5.63
N ILE A 131 -8.40 -8.23 4.70
CA ILE A 131 -8.21 -9.66 5.00
C ILE A 131 -6.71 -9.95 5.14
N ARG A 132 -6.04 -9.25 6.06
CA ARG A 132 -4.72 -9.62 6.61
C ARG A 132 -4.62 -9.01 8.01
N PRO A 133 -4.78 -9.80 9.08
CA PRO A 133 -4.39 -9.37 10.42
C PRO A 133 -2.86 -9.23 10.40
N GLY A 134 -2.34 -7.99 10.37
CA GLY A 134 -0.92 -7.75 10.64
C GLY A 134 -0.17 -6.74 9.78
N LEU A 135 -0.74 -6.16 8.71
CA LEU A 135 -0.07 -5.04 8.02
C LEU A 135 -1.08 -4.02 7.46
N LEU A 136 -1.24 -2.97 8.26
CA LEU A 136 -1.55 -1.58 7.90
C LEU A 136 -3.01 -1.25 7.52
N ASN A 137 -3.54 -0.27 8.24
CA ASN A 137 -4.76 0.46 7.90
C ASN A 137 -4.60 1.12 6.52
N PRO A 138 -5.50 0.88 5.55
CA PRO A 138 -5.42 1.44 4.21
C PRO A 138 -5.84 2.91 4.15
N ALA A 139 -6.17 3.54 5.29
CA ALA A 139 -6.45 4.96 5.37
C ALA A 139 -5.18 5.86 5.31
N LEU A 140 -3.99 5.28 5.13
CA LEU A 140 -2.71 6.01 5.23
C LEU A 140 -1.68 5.70 4.13
N SER A 141 -2.02 4.94 3.08
CA SER A 141 -1.10 4.71 1.94
C SER A 141 -1.29 5.75 0.84
N GLY A 142 -0.91 6.99 1.15
CA GLY A 142 -0.54 7.98 0.14
C GLY A 142 0.97 7.99 -0.02
N THR A 143 1.54 6.99 -0.69
CA THR A 143 2.95 7.04 -1.12
C THR A 143 3.12 6.36 -2.46
N ALA A 144 3.51 7.20 -3.43
CA ALA A 144 4.03 6.87 -4.73
C ALA A 144 4.85 5.56 -4.76
N SER A 145 4.46 4.66 -5.66
CA SER A 145 5.37 3.67 -6.22
C SER A 145 5.44 3.95 -7.72
N GLY A 146 6.51 4.65 -8.10
CA GLY A 146 6.79 5.06 -9.46
C GLY A 146 8.29 5.19 -9.66
N LEU A 147 8.99 4.05 -9.65
CA LEU A 147 10.34 3.92 -10.20
C LEU A 147 10.21 3.07 -11.48
N GLY A 148 10.06 3.76 -12.61
CA GLY A 148 10.01 3.14 -13.94
C GLY A 148 9.49 4.08 -15.03
N SER A 149 10.42 4.69 -15.76
CA SER A 149 10.30 5.41 -17.05
C SER A 149 9.96 6.91 -17.02
N PRO A 150 10.78 7.77 -17.66
CA PRO A 150 10.46 9.19 -17.85
C PRO A 150 9.43 9.33 -18.98
N GLY A 151 8.16 9.44 -18.61
CA GLY A 151 7.06 9.73 -19.51
C GLY A 151 6.22 10.88 -18.95
N LEU A 152 6.16 11.97 -19.68
CA LEU A 152 5.46 13.21 -19.34
C LEU A 152 3.94 12.99 -19.25
N ILE A 153 3.43 12.61 -18.08
CA ILE A 153 2.01 12.78 -17.74
C ILE A 153 1.94 13.27 -16.29
N SER A 154 1.99 14.60 -16.12
CA SER A 154 1.53 15.27 -14.91
C SER A 154 0.02 15.03 -14.77
N ARG A 155 -0.35 13.93 -14.12
CA ARG A 155 -1.59 13.91 -13.34
C ARG A 155 -1.40 14.93 -12.23
N LEU A 156 -2.26 15.94 -12.17
CA LEU A 156 -2.32 16.99 -11.14
C LEU A 156 -2.75 16.39 -9.78
N THR A 157 -2.05 15.37 -9.30
CA THR A 157 -1.96 15.13 -7.86
C THR A 157 -1.17 16.31 -7.30
N PRO A 158 -1.68 17.06 -6.31
CA PRO A 158 -0.83 18.02 -5.62
C PRO A 158 0.42 17.28 -5.17
N SER A 159 1.60 17.81 -5.50
CA SER A 159 2.85 17.32 -4.93
C SER A 159 2.63 17.18 -3.43
N PRO A 160 3.00 16.03 -2.80
CA PRO A 160 2.81 15.88 -1.37
C PRO A 160 3.41 17.10 -0.67
N SER A 161 2.63 17.71 0.21
CA SER A 161 3.15 18.87 0.96
C SER A 161 4.38 18.44 1.75
N THR A 162 5.30 19.38 2.01
CA THR A 162 6.50 19.09 2.82
C THR A 162 6.13 18.40 4.14
N THR A 163 5.00 18.79 4.74
CA THR A 163 4.44 18.16 5.94
C THR A 163 4.04 16.69 5.73
N GLN A 164 3.45 16.36 4.58
CA GLN A 164 3.13 14.97 4.22
C GLN A 164 4.40 14.12 4.00
N LEU A 165 5.45 14.70 3.40
CA LEU A 165 6.75 14.04 3.23
C LEU A 165 7.39 13.72 4.59
N VAL A 166 7.41 14.68 5.52
CA VAL A 166 7.89 14.48 6.90
C VAL A 166 7.16 13.35 7.59
N ILE A 167 5.82 13.33 7.53
CA ILE A 167 5.01 12.28 8.16
C ILE A 167 5.29 10.92 7.51
N GLY A 168 5.41 10.87 6.18
CA GLY A 168 5.69 9.64 5.43
C GLY A 168 7.05 9.04 5.82
N HIS A 169 8.10 9.85 5.81
CA HIS A 169 9.44 9.44 6.19
C HIS A 169 9.53 9.02 7.66
N ALA A 170 8.93 9.77 8.59
CA ALA A 170 8.90 9.42 10.01
C ALA A 170 8.21 8.08 10.28
N LYS A 171 7.09 7.81 9.61
CA LYS A 171 6.38 6.52 9.70
C LYS A 171 7.22 5.37 9.16
N SER A 172 7.82 5.56 7.99
CA SER A 172 8.70 4.56 7.38
C SER A 172 9.88 4.23 8.31
N ALA A 173 10.55 5.24 8.85
CA ALA A 173 11.62 5.07 9.82
C ALA A 173 11.14 4.30 11.08
N SER A 174 10.02 4.71 11.67
CA SER A 174 9.45 4.08 12.87
C SER A 174 9.12 2.59 12.65
N ASN A 175 8.58 2.25 11.48
CA ASN A 175 8.25 0.86 11.12
C ASN A 175 9.53 0.01 11.01
N VAL A 176 10.56 0.53 10.36
CA VAL A 176 11.84 -0.20 10.22
C VAL A 176 12.54 -0.35 11.57
N LEU A 177 12.55 0.69 12.41
CA LEU A 177 13.10 0.63 13.77
C LEU A 177 12.36 -0.40 14.63
N SER A 178 11.02 -0.46 14.53
CA SER A 178 10.20 -1.45 15.24
C SER A 178 10.48 -2.87 14.76
N ALA A 179 10.63 -3.08 13.46
CA ALA A 179 11.06 -4.36 12.90
C ALA A 179 12.45 -4.76 13.44
N GLY A 180 13.38 -3.80 13.52
CA GLY A 180 14.69 -3.99 14.15
C GLY A 180 14.56 -4.46 15.59
N LYS A 181 13.78 -3.74 16.41
CA LYS A 181 13.54 -4.10 17.82
C LYS A 181 13.04 -5.54 17.97
N ASN A 182 12.05 -5.93 17.17
CA ASN A 182 11.50 -7.29 17.21
C ASN A 182 12.55 -8.35 16.87
N LEU A 183 13.43 -8.07 15.91
CA LEU A 183 14.56 -8.96 15.60
C LEU A 183 15.54 -9.05 16.76
N TYR A 184 15.89 -7.94 17.40
CA TYR A 184 16.76 -7.95 18.57
C TYR A 184 16.15 -8.76 19.72
N GLU A 185 14.87 -8.58 20.02
CA GLU A 185 14.19 -9.34 21.09
C GLU A 185 14.14 -10.84 20.78
N THR A 186 13.99 -11.22 19.51
CA THR A 186 14.03 -12.63 19.08
C THR A 186 15.43 -13.23 19.24
N VAL A 187 16.48 -12.45 18.99
CA VAL A 187 17.87 -12.92 18.99
C VAL A 187 18.49 -12.89 20.39
N LYS A 188 17.98 -12.05 21.30
CA LYS A 188 18.50 -11.86 22.67
C LYS A 188 18.53 -13.15 23.51
N SER A 189 17.66 -14.12 23.24
CA SER A 189 17.63 -15.42 23.94
C SER A 189 18.60 -16.47 23.36
N GLY A 190 19.35 -16.12 22.31
CA GLY A 190 20.25 -17.04 21.61
C GLY A 190 21.68 -17.07 22.16
N ASN A 191 22.38 -18.18 21.93
CA ASN A 191 23.83 -18.30 22.22
C ASN A 191 24.66 -17.42 21.25
N ALA A 192 25.90 -17.09 21.61
CA ALA A 192 26.80 -16.22 20.83
C ALA A 192 26.90 -16.59 19.32
N SER A 193 26.89 -17.89 18.98
CA SER A 193 26.88 -18.37 17.59
C SER A 193 25.61 -18.04 16.83
N THR A 194 24.45 -18.10 17.50
CA THR A 194 23.16 -17.73 16.90
C THR A 194 23.06 -16.22 16.70
N ILE A 195 23.58 -15.42 17.63
CA ILE A 195 23.65 -13.97 17.50
C ILE A 195 24.52 -13.60 16.30
N LEU A 196 25.71 -14.21 16.20
CA LEU A 196 26.66 -13.97 15.11
C LEU A 196 26.05 -14.31 13.73
N GLY A 197 25.29 -15.41 13.63
CA GLY A 197 24.59 -15.78 12.40
C GLY A 197 23.51 -14.80 11.96
N GLN A 198 22.98 -13.99 12.88
CA GLN A 198 21.91 -13.02 12.62
C GLN A 198 22.43 -11.61 12.34
N VAL A 199 23.73 -11.35 12.54
CA VAL A 199 24.36 -10.04 12.28
C VAL A 199 24.07 -9.51 10.86
N PRO A 200 24.15 -10.31 9.77
CA PRO A 200 23.81 -9.82 8.44
C PRO A 200 22.37 -9.32 8.33
N GLN A 201 21.42 -9.98 9.02
CA GLN A 201 20.03 -9.54 9.03
C GLN A 201 19.84 -8.24 9.82
N LEU A 202 20.51 -8.11 10.98
CA LEU A 202 20.48 -6.90 11.81
C LEU A 202 21.11 -5.69 11.09
N LEU A 203 22.22 -5.91 10.38
CA LEU A 203 22.84 -4.91 9.51
C LEU A 203 21.91 -4.53 8.35
N GLY A 204 21.18 -5.49 7.79
CA GLY A 204 20.18 -5.25 6.74
C GLY A 204 19.03 -4.36 7.21
N VAL A 205 18.48 -4.62 8.40
CA VAL A 205 17.37 -3.83 8.94
C VAL A 205 17.80 -2.43 9.36
N THR A 206 18.96 -2.30 10.01
CA THR A 206 19.51 -0.96 10.33
C THR A 206 19.86 -0.16 9.07
N ALA A 207 20.33 -0.81 8.00
CA ALA A 207 20.56 -0.15 6.71
C ALA A 207 19.26 0.39 6.07
N ARG A 208 18.15 -0.37 6.16
CA ARG A 208 16.84 0.04 5.64
C ARG A 208 16.23 1.25 6.37
N ALA A 209 16.69 1.54 7.59
CA ALA A 209 16.20 2.71 8.35
C ALA A 209 16.85 4.02 7.90
N ILE A 210 18.03 3.96 7.27
CA ILE A 210 18.85 5.15 6.96
C ILE A 210 18.15 6.06 5.95
N GLU A 211 17.67 5.52 4.84
CA GLU A 211 17.04 6.32 3.78
C GLU A 211 15.76 7.05 4.25
N PRO A 212 14.81 6.38 4.95
CA PRO A 212 13.67 7.07 5.54
C PRO A 212 14.06 8.19 6.50
N LEU A 213 15.10 7.98 7.32
CA LEU A 213 15.54 8.97 8.28
C LEU A 213 16.26 10.17 7.63
N GLN A 214 17.04 9.94 6.57
CA GLN A 214 17.61 11.02 5.76
C GLN A 214 16.51 11.85 5.10
N GLY A 215 15.51 11.18 4.53
CA GLY A 215 14.33 11.84 3.97
C GLY A 215 13.54 12.64 5.01
N LEU A 216 13.43 12.14 6.24
CA LEU A 216 12.82 12.87 7.35
C LEU A 216 13.58 14.15 7.66
N THR A 217 14.91 14.08 7.84
CA THR A 217 15.76 15.24 8.12
C THR A 217 15.66 16.28 6.99
N SER A 218 15.80 15.84 5.73
CA SER A 218 15.72 16.75 4.58
C SER A 218 14.34 17.41 4.46
N ALA A 219 13.26 16.64 4.60
CA ALA A 219 11.90 17.20 4.52
C ALA A 219 11.59 18.12 5.72
N ALA A 220 12.07 17.78 6.91
CA ALA A 220 11.89 18.61 8.10
C ALA A 220 12.62 19.95 7.97
N GLY A 221 13.83 19.97 7.39
CA GLY A 221 14.57 21.20 7.14
C GLY A 221 13.89 22.18 6.19
N LEU A 222 12.90 21.71 5.42
CA LEU A 222 12.09 22.54 4.50
C LEU A 222 10.82 23.12 5.15
N LEU A 223 10.47 22.70 6.38
CA LEU A 223 9.35 23.26 7.13
C LEU A 223 9.76 24.54 7.86
N ASN A 224 8.86 25.53 7.91
CA ASN A 224 9.10 26.79 8.63
C ASN A 224 9.43 26.57 10.12
N ASP A 225 8.80 25.57 10.75
CA ASP A 225 9.01 25.16 12.16
C ASP A 225 9.49 23.70 12.26
N GLY A 226 10.45 23.30 11.41
CA GLY A 226 10.95 21.92 11.35
C GLY A 226 12.34 21.68 11.93
N ALA A 227 12.98 22.68 12.53
CA ALA A 227 14.34 22.56 13.07
C ALA A 227 14.44 21.52 14.21
N ASP A 228 13.39 21.37 15.01
CA ASP A 228 13.27 20.34 16.04
C ASP A 228 13.23 18.93 15.42
N LEU A 229 12.44 18.74 14.36
CA LEU A 229 12.31 17.47 13.65
C LEU A 229 13.54 17.11 12.83
N SER A 230 14.24 18.10 12.26
CA SER A 230 15.52 17.90 11.57
C SER A 230 16.57 17.36 12.53
N ARG A 231 16.72 18.02 13.70
CA ARG A 231 17.63 17.58 14.76
C ARG A 231 17.27 16.19 15.27
N LEU A 232 15.99 15.93 15.48
CA LEU A 232 15.50 14.61 15.88
C LEU A 232 15.86 13.54 14.84
N GLY A 233 15.68 13.83 13.55
CA GLY A 233 16.09 12.93 12.47
C GLY A 233 17.59 12.63 12.50
N GLU A 234 18.43 13.64 12.72
CA GLU A 234 19.88 13.51 12.88
C GLU A 234 20.27 12.67 14.10
N ASP A 235 19.64 12.88 15.26
CA ASP A 235 19.89 12.12 16.49
C ASP A 235 19.54 10.63 16.32
N VAL A 236 18.41 10.34 15.66
CA VAL A 236 18.00 8.97 15.36
C VAL A 236 18.92 8.34 14.32
N LEU A 237 19.34 9.07 13.28
CA LEU A 237 20.35 8.61 12.32
C LEU A 237 21.67 8.26 13.02
N GLY A 238 22.14 9.13 13.91
CA GLY A 238 23.36 8.91 14.69
C GLY A 238 23.28 7.61 15.50
N SER A 239 22.14 7.38 16.15
CA SER A 239 21.85 6.15 16.90
C SER A 239 21.81 4.92 15.99
N VAL A 240 21.16 4.97 14.82
CA VAL A 240 21.14 3.85 13.86
C VAL A 240 22.52 3.54 13.30
N MET A 241 23.32 4.56 12.99
CA MET A 241 24.71 4.37 12.56
C MET A 241 25.58 3.81 13.67
N GLY A 242 25.40 4.24 14.93
CA GLY A 242 26.05 3.67 16.10
C GLY A 242 25.72 2.19 16.27
N ALA A 243 24.44 1.83 16.14
CA ALA A 243 23.99 0.43 16.16
C ALA A 243 24.69 -0.39 15.07
N ARG A 244 24.73 0.13 13.84
CA ARG A 244 25.37 -0.56 12.71
C ARG A 244 26.89 -0.71 12.88
N SER A 245 27.56 0.33 13.39
CA SER A 245 29.00 0.34 13.65
C SER A 245 29.40 -0.66 14.73
N SER A 246 28.60 -0.79 15.80
CA SER A 246 28.88 -1.76 16.86
C SER A 246 28.89 -3.22 16.36
N LEU A 247 28.14 -3.53 15.31
CA LEU A 247 28.06 -4.84 14.66
C LEU A 247 29.14 -5.09 13.60
N ASN A 248 30.11 -4.19 13.42
CA ASN A 248 31.18 -4.37 12.43
C ASN A 248 32.54 -3.82 12.92
N PRO A 249 33.59 -4.65 13.11
CA PRO A 249 33.64 -6.11 12.95
C PRO A 249 33.06 -6.85 14.16
N VAL A 250 32.69 -8.12 13.99
CA VAL A 250 32.19 -9.01 15.06
C VAL A 250 32.78 -10.41 14.93
N ASP A 251 33.03 -11.05 16.07
CA ASP A 251 33.48 -12.44 16.20
C ASP A 251 32.89 -13.09 17.46
N LEU A 252 33.10 -14.39 17.65
CA LEU A 252 32.55 -15.13 18.80
C LEU A 252 33.01 -14.59 20.17
N GLY A 253 34.15 -13.91 20.25
CA GLY A 253 34.71 -13.38 21.49
C GLY A 253 34.14 -12.03 21.90
N ASN A 254 33.59 -11.24 20.96
CA ASN A 254 33.05 -9.90 21.23
C ASN A 254 31.58 -9.70 20.83
N ILE A 255 30.94 -10.69 20.21
CA ILE A 255 29.58 -10.57 19.66
C ILE A 255 28.53 -10.21 20.71
N VAL A 256 28.63 -10.74 21.94
CA VAL A 256 27.64 -10.50 22.99
C VAL A 256 27.65 -9.02 23.44
N ASP A 257 28.84 -8.47 23.67
CA ASP A 257 29.00 -7.07 24.08
C ASP A 257 28.64 -6.12 22.93
N ARG A 258 29.07 -6.44 21.71
CA ARG A 258 28.76 -5.67 20.50
C ARG A 258 27.28 -5.66 20.16
N PHE A 259 26.62 -6.81 20.27
CA PHE A 259 25.17 -6.93 20.10
C PHE A 259 24.43 -6.12 21.17
N SER A 260 24.88 -6.17 22.42
CA SER A 260 24.29 -5.39 23.51
C SER A 260 24.44 -3.89 23.29
N ALA A 261 25.61 -3.42 22.85
CA ALA A 261 25.82 -2.04 22.46
C ALA A 261 24.93 -1.63 21.29
N SER A 262 24.81 -2.49 20.26
CA SER A 262 23.93 -2.25 19.11
C SER A 262 22.46 -2.10 19.52
N HIS A 263 22.02 -2.99 20.42
CA HIS A 263 20.68 -2.96 20.96
C HIS A 263 20.40 -1.69 21.76
N GLN A 264 21.36 -1.19 22.55
CA GLN A 264 21.24 0.07 23.27
C GLN A 264 21.09 1.26 22.33
N TYR A 265 21.93 1.34 21.29
CA TYR A 265 21.80 2.38 20.26
C TYR A 265 20.45 2.34 19.55
N LEU A 266 19.97 1.15 19.19
CA LEU A 266 18.64 1.02 18.57
C LEU A 266 17.53 1.44 19.55
N GLY A 267 17.65 1.09 20.82
CA GLY A 267 16.72 1.52 21.88
C GLY A 267 16.68 3.04 22.06
N GLN A 268 17.84 3.71 21.98
CA GLN A 268 17.94 5.17 21.97
C GLN A 268 17.24 5.76 20.75
N ALA A 269 17.50 5.25 19.55
CA ALA A 269 16.81 5.67 18.32
C ALA A 269 15.28 5.60 18.44
N ILE A 270 14.76 4.50 19.00
CA ILE A 270 13.30 4.32 19.20
C ILE A 270 12.76 5.30 20.23
N THR A 271 13.43 5.47 21.37
CA THR A 271 13.01 6.40 22.42
C THR A 271 12.98 7.84 21.91
N THR A 272 13.99 8.24 21.14
CA THR A 272 14.06 9.55 20.51
C THR A 272 12.93 9.72 19.48
N MET A 273 12.67 8.73 18.64
CA MET A 273 11.56 8.77 17.68
C MET A 273 10.18 8.86 18.36
N ASP A 274 9.97 8.11 19.44
CA ASP A 274 8.73 8.13 20.22
C ASP A 274 8.48 9.50 20.86
N SER A 275 9.53 10.24 21.23
CA SER A 275 9.41 11.61 21.75
C SER A 275 8.82 12.60 20.73
N ALA A 276 8.97 12.32 19.42
CA ALA A 276 8.39 13.12 18.33
C ALA A 276 6.92 12.79 18.04
N SER A 277 6.37 11.71 18.60
CA SER A 277 5.04 11.18 18.26
C SER A 277 3.93 12.24 18.36
N LYS A 278 3.94 13.05 19.42
CA LYS A 278 2.97 14.14 19.63
C LYS A 278 3.10 15.24 18.57
N ARG A 279 4.33 15.63 18.21
CA ARG A 279 4.59 16.65 17.18
C ARG A 279 4.17 16.19 15.80
N LEU A 280 4.53 14.95 15.42
CA LEU A 280 4.14 14.33 14.16
C LEU A 280 2.61 14.14 14.04
N SER A 281 1.95 13.82 15.16
CA SER A 281 0.49 13.71 15.21
C SER A 281 -0.20 15.07 15.02
N GLY A 282 0.39 16.14 15.58
CA GLY A 282 -0.07 17.51 15.34
C GLY A 282 0.03 17.90 13.86
N LEU A 283 1.18 17.66 13.23
CA LEU A 283 1.37 17.89 11.79
C LEU A 283 0.39 17.07 10.93
N ALA A 284 0.08 15.83 11.32
CA ALA A 284 -0.92 15.01 10.65
C ALA A 284 -2.33 15.61 10.77
N ALA A 285 -2.68 16.16 11.93
CA ALA A 285 -3.94 16.86 12.13
C ALA A 285 -4.03 18.15 11.29
N ASP A 286 -2.93 18.90 11.16
CA ASP A 286 -2.87 20.10 10.32
C ASP A 286 -3.04 19.77 8.83
N VAL A 287 -2.45 18.66 8.36
CA VAL A 287 -2.68 18.17 6.99
C VAL A 287 -4.14 17.76 6.78
N LEU A 288 -4.74 17.04 7.73
CA LEU A 288 -6.15 16.61 7.64
C LEU A 288 -7.12 17.79 7.66
N THR A 289 -6.78 18.85 8.40
CA THR A 289 -7.59 20.08 8.50
C THR A 289 -7.26 21.13 7.43
N ARG A 290 -6.37 20.81 6.46
CA ARG A 290 -5.85 21.72 5.42
C ARG A 290 -5.23 23.02 5.96
N ARG A 291 -4.61 22.96 7.14
CA ARG A 291 -3.90 24.06 7.80
C ARG A 291 -2.39 24.03 7.60
N ALA A 292 -1.88 22.94 7.01
CA ALA A 292 -0.46 22.67 6.75
C ALA A 292 -0.01 23.12 5.36
#